data_AF-A0A7C3GEW4-F1
#
_entry.id   AF-A0A7C3GEW4-F1
#
_cell.length_a   1.000
_cell.length_b   1.000
_cell.length_c   1.000
_cell.angle_alpha   90.00
_cell.angle_beta   90.00
_cell.angle_gamma   90.00
#
_symmetry.space_group_name_H-M   'P 1'
#
loop_
_entity.id
_entity.type
_entity.pdbx_description
1 polymer ?
#
loop_
_entity_poly.entity_id
_entity_poly.type
_entity_poly.pdbx_seq_one_letter_code
_entity_poly.pdbx_strand_id
1 'polypeptide(L)'
;MAKCFDAGVDPRSVCKGIVSAVGEKESLPEEVPEDLKYLFEEWLDELTEEARHILSQEPGLSVVELARRLRLSPEATAYLCKRLERNLQ
;
A
#
# COMPACT_ATOMS: atom_id res chain seq x y z
N MET A 1 -4.56 -10.89 -45.61
CA MET A 1 -3.51 -11.47 -44.75
C MET A 1 -3.54 -10.74 -43.41
N ALA A 2 -4.14 -11.36 -42.39
CA ALA A 2 -4.16 -10.80 -41.04
C ALA A 2 -2.79 -11.04 -40.38
N LYS A 3 -2.12 -9.97 -39.94
CA LYS A 3 -0.94 -10.05 -39.09
C LYS A 3 -1.42 -10.18 -37.63
N CYS A 4 -1.28 -11.36 -37.04
CA CYS A 4 -1.40 -11.52 -35.59
C CYS A 4 -0.21 -10.82 -34.93
N PHE A 5 -0.52 -9.85 -34.07
CA PHE A 5 0.44 -9.17 -33.20
C PHE A 5 0.75 -10.12 -32.05
N ASP A 6 1.93 -10.75 -32.08
CA ASP A 6 2.43 -11.55 -30.98
C ASP A 6 2.88 -10.58 -29.87
N ALA A 7 1.97 -10.25 -28.96
CA ALA A 7 2.29 -9.52 -27.74
C ALA A 7 2.95 -10.48 -26.73
N GLY A 8 4.13 -10.97 -27.10
CA GLY A 8 5.05 -11.67 -26.21
C GLY A 8 5.68 -10.70 -25.22
N VAL A 9 4.86 -10.12 -24.34
CA VAL A 9 5.32 -9.29 -23.23
C VAL A 9 5.72 -10.25 -22.12
N ASP A 10 7.02 -10.42 -21.90
CA ASP A 10 7.54 -11.16 -20.75
C ASP A 10 6.99 -10.52 -19.47
N PRO A 11 6.21 -11.23 -18.65
CA PRO A 11 5.68 -10.68 -17.39
C PRO A 11 6.80 -10.13 -16.50
N ARG A 12 7.99 -10.72 -16.56
CA ARG A 12 9.17 -10.23 -15.83
C ARG A 12 9.67 -8.91 -16.37
N SER A 13 9.54 -8.62 -17.66
CA SER A 13 9.94 -7.33 -18.23
C SER A 13 9.00 -6.20 -17.81
N VAL A 14 7.70 -6.49 -17.65
CA VAL A 14 6.73 -5.52 -17.13
C VAL A 14 6.96 -5.27 -15.65
N CYS A 15 7.09 -6.32 -14.85
CA CYS A 15 7.42 -6.17 -13.42
C CYS A 15 8.75 -5.43 -13.24
N LYS A 16 9.76 -5.71 -14.07
CA LYS A 16 11.04 -5.00 -14.04
C LYS A 16 10.89 -3.53 -14.44
N GLY A 17 10.06 -3.20 -15.44
CA GLY A 17 9.76 -1.82 -15.81
C GLY A 17 9.06 -1.03 -14.69
N ILE A 18 8.10 -1.66 -14.01
CA ILE A 18 7.41 -1.06 -12.85
C ILE A 18 8.40 -0.87 -11.69
N VAL A 19 9.19 -1.89 -11.35
CA VAL A 19 10.18 -1.83 -10.26
C VAL A 19 11.29 -0.82 -10.56
N SER A 20 11.76 -0.74 -11.82
CA SER A 20 12.74 0.27 -12.23
C SER A 20 12.19 1.68 -12.19
N ALA A 21 10.94 1.91 -12.60
CA ALA A 21 10.31 3.23 -12.50
C ALA A 21 10.09 3.68 -11.04
N VAL A 22 9.87 2.73 -10.13
CA VAL A 22 9.80 2.97 -8.67
C VAL A 22 11.19 3.17 -8.05
N GLY A 23 12.23 2.53 -8.60
CA GLY A 23 13.60 2.60 -8.08
C GLY A 23 14.47 3.75 -8.61
N GLU A 24 14.21 4.27 -9.81
CA GLU A 24 15.01 5.34 -10.44
C GLU A 24 14.59 6.76 -10.03
N LYS A 25 13.42 6.93 -9.42
CA LYS A 25 12.97 8.22 -8.89
C LYS A 25 13.06 8.22 -7.37
N GLU A 26 14.12 8.81 -6.84
CA GLU A 26 14.22 9.18 -5.41
C GLU A 26 13.15 10.21 -4.98
N SER A 27 12.39 10.76 -5.94
CA SER A 27 11.29 11.70 -5.71
C SER A 27 9.96 11.14 -6.21
N LEU A 28 8.93 11.24 -5.37
CA LEU A 28 7.56 10.95 -5.78
C LEU A 28 7.19 11.79 -7.02
N PRO A 29 6.41 11.25 -7.97
CA PRO A 29 5.94 12.04 -9.10
C PRO A 29 5.19 13.27 -8.58
N GLU A 30 5.37 14.41 -9.25
CA GLU A 30 4.73 15.68 -8.88
C GLU A 30 3.20 15.57 -8.91
N GLU A 31 2.68 14.71 -9.78
CA GLU A 31 1.29 14.31 -9.83
C GLU A 31 1.17 12.77 -9.82
N VAL A 32 0.44 12.24 -8.82
CA VAL A 32 0.13 10.81 -8.72
C VAL A 32 -1.06 10.51 -9.64
N PRO A 33 -0.96 9.54 -10.58
CA PRO A 33 -2.08 9.12 -11.42
C PRO A 33 -3.31 8.74 -10.59
N GLU A 34 -4.52 9.07 -11.07
CA GLU A 34 -5.77 8.79 -10.34
C GLU A 34 -5.95 7.30 -10.01
N ASP A 35 -5.65 6.42 -10.98
CA ASP A 35 -5.72 4.96 -10.78
C ASP A 35 -4.79 4.50 -9.66
N LEU A 36 -3.61 5.13 -9.52
CA LEU A 36 -2.65 4.79 -8.47
C LEU A 36 -3.10 5.33 -7.10
N LYS A 37 -3.77 6.49 -7.06
CA LYS A 37 -4.38 7.01 -5.84
C LYS A 37 -5.46 6.06 -5.34
N TYR A 38 -6.31 5.56 -6.23
CA TYR A 38 -7.37 4.61 -5.88
C TYR A 38 -6.79 3.34 -5.25
N LEU A 39 -5.79 2.73 -5.88
CA LEU A 39 -5.12 1.53 -5.35
C LEU A 39 -4.46 1.79 -3.99
N PHE A 40 -3.88 2.97 -3.80
CA PHE A 40 -3.28 3.34 -2.52
C PHE A 40 -4.34 3.47 -1.41
N GLU A 41 -5.48 4.10 -1.69
CA GLU A 41 -6.57 4.23 -0.72
C GLU A 41 -7.22 2.88 -0.40
N GLU A 42 -7.45 2.03 -1.40
CA GLU A 42 -7.98 0.67 -1.20
C GLU A 42 -7.03 -0.15 -0.30
N TRP A 43 -5.74 -0.16 -0.62
CA TRP A 43 -4.73 -0.83 0.19
C TRP A 43 -4.66 -0.27 1.62
N LEU A 44 -4.80 1.05 1.77
CA LEU A 44 -4.77 1.70 3.07
C LEU A 44 -6.01 1.39 3.91
N ASP A 45 -7.17 1.20 3.27
CA ASP A 45 -8.39 0.74 3.94
C ASP A 45 -8.28 -0.72 4.39
N GLU A 46 -7.75 -1.61 3.55
CA GLU A 46 -7.48 -3.01 3.94
C GLU A 46 -6.53 -3.08 5.15
N LEU A 47 -5.44 -2.29 5.12
CA LEU A 47 -4.48 -2.23 6.22
C LEU A 47 -5.09 -1.64 7.50
N THR A 48 -5.99 -0.68 7.35
CA THR A 48 -6.75 -0.09 8.46
C THR A 48 -7.66 -1.13 9.10
N GLU A 49 -8.35 -1.94 8.31
CA GLU A 49 -9.23 -3.00 8.81
C GLU A 49 -8.45 -4.12 9.50
N GLU A 50 -7.28 -4.50 8.98
CA GLU A 50 -6.39 -5.46 9.67
C GLU A 50 -5.91 -4.91 11.02
N ALA A 51 -5.52 -3.63 11.08
CA ALA A 51 -5.15 -2.99 12.33
C ALA A 51 -6.31 -2.98 13.34
N ARG A 52 -7.53 -2.70 12.88
CA ARG A 52 -8.75 -2.77 13.69
C ARG A 52 -8.99 -4.20 14.19
N HIS A 53 -8.84 -5.20 13.32
CA HIS A 53 -9.01 -6.59 13.67
C HIS A 53 -8.05 -6.99 14.80
N ILE A 54 -6.76 -6.69 14.66
CA ILE A 54 -5.75 -6.96 15.70
C ILE A 54 -6.11 -6.29 17.03
N LEU A 55 -6.46 -5.00 17.00
CA LEU A 55 -6.81 -4.24 18.21
C LEU A 55 -8.10 -4.75 18.88
N SER A 56 -9.04 -5.30 18.10
CA SER A 56 -10.26 -5.92 18.62
C SER A 56 -9.99 -7.22 19.39
N GLN A 57 -8.97 -7.98 18.98
CA GLN A 57 -8.58 -9.23 19.63
C GLN A 57 -7.74 -8.98 20.90
N GLU A 58 -6.95 -7.89 20.92
CA GLU A 58 -6.06 -7.56 22.02
C GLU A 58 -6.23 -6.09 22.47
N PRO A 59 -7.29 -5.79 23.26
CA PRO A 59 -7.50 -4.45 23.79
C PRO A 59 -6.32 -4.04 24.68
N GLY A 60 -5.67 -2.92 24.34
CA GLY A 60 -4.50 -2.41 25.07
C GLY A 60 -3.15 -2.77 24.45
N LEU A 61 -3.13 -3.39 23.26
CA LEU A 61 -1.90 -3.56 22.48
C LEU A 61 -1.22 -2.20 22.25
N SER A 62 0.07 -2.12 22.53
CA SER A 62 0.81 -0.87 22.32
C SER A 62 1.03 -0.59 20.84
N VAL A 63 1.17 0.69 20.47
CA VAL A 63 1.48 1.12 19.09
C VAL A 63 2.77 0.47 18.57
N VAL A 64 3.76 0.28 19.44
CA VAL A 64 5.04 -0.36 19.08
C VAL A 64 4.85 -1.82 18.69
N GLU A 65 4.01 -2.53 19.43
CA GLU A 65 3.72 -3.94 19.16
C GLU A 65 2.83 -4.09 17.91
N LEU A 66 1.88 -3.19 17.71
CA LEU A 66 1.10 -3.12 16.47
C LEU A 66 2.00 -2.88 15.25
N ALA A 67 2.96 -1.96 15.35
CA ALA A 67 3.92 -1.68 14.28
C ALA A 67 4.73 -2.93 13.90
N ARG A 68 5.18 -3.68 14.91
CA ARG A 68 5.91 -4.94 14.72
C ARG A 68 5.07 -5.99 13.99
N ARG A 69 3.78 -6.13 14.33
CA ARG A 69 2.88 -7.10 13.71
C ARG A 69 2.55 -6.75 12.26
N LEU A 70 2.24 -5.49 12.01
CA LEU A 70 1.94 -4.99 10.67
C LEU A 70 3.20 -4.81 9.81
N ARG A 71 4.39 -4.97 10.40
CA ARG A 71 5.69 -4.75 9.75
C ARG A 71 5.81 -3.33 9.16
N LEU A 72 5.26 -2.37 9.88
CA LEU A 72 5.27 -0.96 9.51
C LEU A 72 6.29 -0.20 10.36
N SER A 73 6.66 0.98 9.87
CA SER A 73 7.40 1.91 10.71
C SER A 73 6.51 2.44 11.85
N PRO A 74 7.11 2.94 12.95
CA PRO A 74 6.35 3.60 14.02
C PRO A 74 5.49 4.75 13.50
N GLU A 75 5.99 5.53 12.54
CA GLU A 75 5.28 6.68 11.96
C GLU A 75 4.06 6.24 11.16
N ALA A 76 4.20 5.22 10.31
CA ALA A 76 3.10 4.65 9.53
C ALA A 76 2.02 4.05 10.45
N THR A 77 2.44 3.38 11.53
CA THR A 77 1.52 2.81 12.52
C THR A 77 0.79 3.89 13.30
N ALA A 78 1.49 4.95 13.71
CA ALA A 78 0.87 6.09 14.37
C ALA A 78 -0.13 6.82 13.46
N TYR A 79 0.17 6.93 12.16
CA TYR A 79 -0.77 7.44 11.17
C TYR A 79 -2.03 6.55 11.08
N LEU A 80 -1.87 5.22 11.00
CA LEU A 80 -3.00 4.28 10.98
C LEU A 80 -3.87 4.38 12.23
N CYS A 81 -3.28 4.47 13.43
CA CYS A 81 -4.05 4.65 14.67
C CYS A 81 -4.91 5.93 14.61
N LYS A 82 -4.34 7.04 14.13
CA LYS A 82 -5.11 8.28 13.95
C LYS A 82 -6.20 8.17 12.89
N ARG A 83 -5.97 7.40 11.81
CA ARG A 83 -6.99 7.13 10.78
C ARG A 83 -8.14 6.32 11.38
N LEU A 84 -7.85 5.31 12.20
CA LEU A 84 -8.86 4.54 12.93
C LEU A 84 -9.70 5.40 13.88
N GLU A 85 -9.07 6.29 14.64
CA GLU A 85 -9.77 7.23 15.53
C GLU A 85 -10.76 8.14 14.79
N ARG A 86 -10.40 8.59 13.58
CA ARG A 86 -11.26 9.44 12.73
C ARG A 86 -12.43 8.68 12.12
N ASN A 87 -12.23 7.42 11.76
CA ASN A 87 -13.24 6.55 11.14
C ASN A 87 -14.17 5.87 12.16
N LEU A 88 -14.00 6.14 13.46
CA LEU A 88 -14.88 5.68 14.55
C LEU A 88 -15.94 6.73 14.95
N GLN A 89 -15.93 7.91 14.33
CA GLN A 89 -16.94 8.97 14.46
C GLN A 89 -17.98 8.89 13.34
#